data_AF-A0A379MM76-F1
#
_entry.id   AF-A0A379MM76-F1
#
_cell.length_a   1.000
_cell.length_b   1.000
_cell.length_c   1.000
_cell.angle_alpha   90.00
_cell.angle_beta   90.00
_cell.angle_gamma   90.00
#
_symmetry.space_group_name_H-M   'P 1'
#
loop_
_entity.id
_entity.type
_entity.pdbx_description
1 polymer ?
#
loop_
_entity_poly.entity_id
_entity_poly.type
_entity_poly.pdbx_seq_one_letter_code
_entity_poly.pdbx_strand_id
1 'polypeptide(L)'
;MTDSRERRITALTEAAKAKSKNKTRDADQAIRRLIKRGEPITFQAVQREAGVSHAFLYNHPELRKRIEHLRGARRKATTDQPADADNTVVITLTRQIAELKKQHRQQVQALRDALERAHGENLDLRRELARRGIHSPPNVASIATTS
;
A
#
# COMPACT_ATOMS: atom_id res chain seq x y z
N MET A 1 49.90 -23.98 -4.02
CA MET A 1 48.90 -23.91 -2.93
C MET A 1 47.97 -22.68 -3.00
N THR A 2 48.21 -21.70 -3.89
CA THR A 2 47.40 -20.46 -4.04
C THR A 2 46.25 -20.54 -5.07
N ASP A 3 46.38 -21.41 -6.07
CA ASP A 3 45.46 -21.55 -7.20
C ASP A 3 44.02 -21.92 -6.80
N SER A 4 43.84 -22.69 -5.71
CA SER A 4 42.50 -23.07 -5.22
C SER A 4 41.74 -21.91 -4.55
N ARG A 5 42.45 -20.91 -4.01
CA ARG A 5 41.85 -19.73 -3.38
C ARG A 5 41.41 -18.71 -4.42
N GLU A 6 42.24 -18.49 -5.44
CA GLU A 6 41.93 -17.62 -6.57
C GLU A 6 40.73 -18.15 -7.35
N ARG A 7 40.68 -19.45 -7.67
CA ARG A 7 39.51 -20.07 -8.33
C ARG A 7 38.22 -19.99 -7.52
N ARG A 8 38.31 -20.04 -6.18
CA ARG A 8 37.13 -19.86 -5.31
C ARG A 8 36.66 -18.40 -5.28
N ILE A 9 37.58 -17.45 -5.26
CA ILE A 9 37.26 -16.01 -5.29
C ILE A 9 36.67 -15.64 -6.65
N THR A 10 37.21 -16.15 -7.76
CA THR A 10 36.65 -15.92 -9.09
C THR A 10 35.27 -16.54 -9.23
N ALA A 11 35.06 -17.79 -8.80
CA ALA A 11 33.75 -18.43 -8.80
C ALA A 11 32.72 -17.68 -7.93
N LEU A 12 33.11 -17.18 -6.75
CA LEU A 12 32.23 -16.37 -5.91
C LEU A 12 31.88 -15.02 -6.55
N THR A 13 32.85 -14.36 -7.17
CA THR A 13 32.64 -13.05 -7.82
C THR A 13 31.80 -13.19 -9.09
N GLU A 14 31.95 -14.27 -9.86
CA GLU A 14 31.12 -14.59 -11.01
C GLU A 14 29.68 -14.91 -10.61
N ALA A 15 29.48 -15.71 -9.56
CA ALA A 15 28.15 -15.97 -9.01
C ALA A 15 27.47 -14.69 -8.47
N ALA A 16 28.24 -13.78 -7.85
CA ALA A 16 27.73 -12.49 -7.41
C ALA A 16 27.35 -11.58 -8.59
N LYS A 17 28.16 -11.56 -9.66
CA LYS A 17 27.87 -10.83 -10.91
C LYS A 17 26.64 -11.38 -11.62
N ALA A 18 26.48 -12.70 -11.70
CA ALA A 18 25.30 -13.34 -12.30
C ALA A 18 24.01 -13.02 -11.51
N LYS A 19 24.07 -13.08 -10.18
CA LYS A 19 22.95 -12.69 -9.31
C LYS A 19 22.61 -11.21 -9.43
N SER A 20 23.60 -10.33 -9.57
CA SER A 20 23.39 -8.91 -9.81
C SER A 20 22.70 -8.66 -11.16
N LYS A 21 23.15 -9.32 -12.25
CA LYS A 21 22.52 -9.20 -13.58
C LYS A 21 21.05 -9.62 -13.58
N ASN A 22 20.72 -10.72 -12.93
CA ASN A 22 19.32 -11.18 -12.83
C ASN A 22 18.45 -10.15 -12.09
N LYS A 23 18.94 -9.63 -10.96
CA LYS A 23 18.21 -8.59 -10.19
C LYS A 23 18.08 -7.28 -10.95
N THR A 24 19.07 -6.90 -11.77
CA THR A 24 18.95 -5.75 -12.67
C THR A 24 17.87 -5.97 -13.72
N ARG A 25 17.81 -7.18 -14.31
CA ARG A 25 16.75 -7.55 -15.26
C ARG A 25 15.37 -7.51 -14.61
N ASP A 26 15.25 -7.98 -13.38
CA ASP A 26 13.99 -7.97 -12.64
C ASP A 26 13.56 -6.53 -12.31
N ALA A 27 14.50 -5.67 -11.92
CA ALA A 27 14.27 -4.24 -11.74
C ALA A 27 13.82 -3.55 -13.04
N ASP A 28 14.44 -3.86 -14.17
CA ASP A 28 14.04 -3.33 -15.47
C ASP A 28 12.64 -3.82 -15.89
N GLN A 29 12.32 -5.09 -15.65
CA GLN A 29 10.97 -5.61 -15.91
C GLN A 29 9.93 -4.95 -15.02
N ALA A 30 10.23 -4.74 -13.74
CA ALA A 30 9.36 -4.01 -12.83
C ALA A 30 9.08 -2.59 -13.30
N ILE A 31 10.12 -1.86 -13.74
CA ILE A 31 9.97 -0.52 -14.32
C ILE A 31 9.03 -0.57 -15.55
N ARG A 32 9.18 -1.55 -16.45
CA ARG A 32 8.29 -1.71 -17.61
C ARG A 32 6.85 -2.01 -17.22
N ARG A 33 6.63 -2.86 -16.21
CA ARG A 33 5.30 -3.18 -15.68
C ARG A 33 4.64 -1.94 -15.08
N LEU A 34 5.38 -1.16 -14.30
CA LEU A 34 4.91 0.10 -13.73
C LEU A 34 4.53 1.12 -14.81
N ILE A 35 5.34 1.23 -15.87
CA ILE A 35 4.99 2.06 -17.05
C ILE A 35 3.67 1.58 -17.67
N LYS A 36 3.53 0.26 -17.93
CA LYS A 36 2.34 -0.31 -18.57
C LYS A 36 1.07 -0.10 -17.74
N ARG A 37 1.17 -0.15 -16.41
CA ARG A 37 0.05 0.10 -15.49
C ARG A 37 -0.23 1.57 -15.26
N GLY A 38 0.61 2.48 -15.78
CA GLY A 38 0.49 3.91 -15.51
C GLY A 38 0.78 4.26 -14.05
N GLU A 39 1.43 3.39 -13.28
CA GLU A 39 1.76 3.64 -11.88
C GLU A 39 2.98 4.57 -11.73
N PRO A 40 3.07 5.34 -10.64
CA PRO A 40 4.21 6.21 -10.40
C PRO A 40 5.50 5.40 -10.20
N ILE A 41 6.51 5.70 -11.00
CA ILE A 41 7.81 5.02 -10.96
C ILE A 41 8.66 5.67 -9.88
N THR A 42 8.42 5.28 -8.62
CA THR A 42 9.22 5.66 -7.46
C THR A 42 10.15 4.52 -7.08
N PHE A 43 11.23 4.83 -6.35
CA PHE A 43 12.13 3.81 -5.81
C PHE A 43 11.35 2.75 -5.01
N GLN A 44 10.42 3.18 -4.16
CA GLN A 44 9.55 2.28 -3.40
C GLN A 44 8.68 1.36 -4.28
N ALA A 45 8.09 1.91 -5.35
CA ALA A 45 7.28 1.12 -6.28
C ALA A 45 8.12 0.06 -7.00
N VAL A 46 9.33 0.43 -7.45
CA VAL A 46 10.25 -0.50 -8.11
C VAL A 46 10.76 -1.57 -7.13
N GLN A 47 11.05 -1.21 -5.88
CA GLN A 47 11.45 -2.19 -4.84
C GLN A 47 10.37 -3.25 -4.63
N ARG A 48 9.12 -2.80 -4.45
CA ARG A 48 7.97 -3.68 -4.22
C ARG A 48 7.71 -4.60 -5.41
N GLU A 49 7.82 -4.06 -6.63
CA GLU A 49 7.51 -4.79 -7.86
C GLU A 49 8.62 -5.77 -8.27
N ALA A 50 9.91 -5.41 -8.09
CA ALA A 50 11.04 -6.25 -8.44
C ALA A 50 11.54 -7.15 -7.30
N GLY A 51 11.04 -6.97 -6.07
CA GLY A 51 11.55 -7.68 -4.89
C GLY A 51 13.01 -7.35 -4.56
N VAL A 52 13.48 -6.15 -4.92
CA VAL A 52 14.87 -5.70 -4.69
C VAL A 52 14.95 -4.74 -3.50
N SER A 53 16.06 -4.81 -2.76
CA SER A 53 16.28 -3.93 -1.61
C SER A 53 16.61 -2.50 -2.04
N HIS A 54 16.37 -1.54 -1.14
CA HIS A 54 16.70 -0.13 -1.37
C HIS A 54 18.18 0.04 -1.69
N ALA A 55 19.04 -0.60 -0.88
CA ALA A 55 20.49 -0.56 -1.05
C ALA A 55 20.93 -1.10 -2.43
N PHE A 56 20.24 -2.10 -2.98
CA PHE A 56 20.53 -2.61 -4.32
C PHE A 56 20.27 -1.55 -5.40
N LEU A 57 19.16 -0.83 -5.32
CA LEU A 57 18.86 0.26 -6.27
C LEU A 57 19.86 1.42 -6.18
N TYR A 58 20.35 1.72 -4.97
CA TYR A 58 21.35 2.77 -4.77
C TYR A 58 22.76 2.35 -5.21
N ASN A 59 23.12 1.07 -5.04
CA ASN A 59 24.40 0.52 -5.49
C ASN A 59 24.46 0.34 -7.01
N HIS A 60 23.34 0.45 -7.72
CA HIS A 60 23.24 0.37 -9.18
C HIS A 60 22.87 1.72 -9.80
N PRO A 61 23.85 2.59 -10.11
CA PRO A 61 23.61 3.96 -10.55
C PRO A 61 22.81 4.05 -11.86
N GLU A 62 22.92 3.04 -12.74
CA GLU A 62 22.15 2.97 -13.98
C GLU A 62 20.63 2.85 -13.72
N LEU A 63 20.23 2.02 -12.74
CA LEU A 63 18.82 1.90 -12.35
C LEU A 63 18.32 3.20 -11.72
N ARG A 64 19.15 3.83 -10.87
CA ARG A 64 18.84 5.12 -10.26
C ARG A 64 18.57 6.21 -11.29
N LYS A 65 19.50 6.43 -12.23
CA LYS A 65 19.35 7.43 -13.32
C LYS A 65 18.08 7.19 -14.12
N ARG A 66 17.76 5.92 -14.40
CA ARG A 66 16.58 5.56 -15.19
C ARG A 66 15.28 5.84 -14.45
N ILE A 67 15.20 5.51 -13.16
CA ILE A 67 14.04 5.83 -12.31
C ILE A 67 13.86 7.36 -12.21
N GLU A 68 14.94 8.10 -11.99
CA GLU A 68 14.92 9.57 -11.92
C GLU A 68 14.49 10.19 -13.25
N HIS A 69 15.02 9.72 -14.38
CA HIS A 69 14.65 10.19 -15.72
C HIS A 69 13.17 9.92 -16.01
N LEU A 70 12.67 8.71 -15.74
CA LEU A 70 11.26 8.35 -15.97
C LEU A 70 10.31 9.17 -15.06
N ARG A 71 10.73 9.43 -13.82
CA ARG A 71 10.00 10.31 -12.91
C ARG A 71 9.98 11.76 -13.40
N GLY A 72 11.11 12.26 -13.93
CA GLY A 72 11.23 13.59 -14.51
C GLY A 72 10.41 13.77 -15.79
N ALA A 73 10.48 12.79 -16.70
CA ALA A 73 9.72 12.78 -17.94
C ALA A 73 8.20 12.79 -17.70
N ARG A 74 7.71 12.03 -16.71
CA ARG A 74 6.30 12.05 -16.35
C ARG A 74 5.86 13.38 -15.73
N ARG A 75 6.71 14.00 -14.89
CA ARG A 75 6.44 15.35 -14.38
C ARG A 75 6.40 16.39 -15.51
N LYS A 76 7.31 16.30 -16.47
CA LYS A 76 7.34 17.22 -17.61
C LYS A 76 6.13 17.04 -18.52
N ALA A 77 5.69 15.79 -18.74
CA ALA A 77 4.46 15.50 -19.47
C ALA A 77 3.20 16.06 -18.78
N THR A 78 3.17 16.10 -17.44
CA THR A 78 2.09 16.80 -16.69
C THR A 78 2.25 18.33 -16.68
N THR A 79 3.40 18.89 -17.06
CA THR A 79 3.62 20.34 -17.09
C THR A 79 3.39 20.94 -18.49
N ASP A 80 3.51 20.13 -19.55
CA ASP A 80 3.19 20.53 -20.94
C ASP A 80 1.69 20.39 -21.30
N GLN A 81 0.83 20.02 -20.34
CA GLN A 81 -0.62 20.11 -20.51
C GLN A 81 -1.10 21.54 -20.24
N PRO A 82 -2.06 22.08 -21.03
CA PRO A 82 -2.58 23.42 -20.80
C PRO A 82 -3.19 23.46 -19.39
N ALA A 83 -2.63 24.34 -18.54
CA ALA A 83 -2.87 24.41 -17.10
C ALA A 83 -4.35 24.52 -16.68
N ASP A 84 -5.24 24.91 -17.59
CA ASP A 84 -6.67 25.05 -17.34
C ASP A 84 -7.41 23.72 -17.15
N ALA A 85 -7.01 22.67 -17.88
CA ALA A 85 -7.66 21.36 -17.77
C ALA A 85 -7.31 20.67 -16.44
N ASP A 86 -6.03 20.70 -16.06
CA ASP A 86 -5.54 20.10 -14.82
C ASP A 86 -6.08 20.84 -13.58
N ASN A 87 -6.17 22.16 -13.62
CA ASN A 87 -6.75 22.93 -12.51
C ASN A 87 -8.23 22.60 -12.31
N THR A 88 -9.00 22.45 -13.39
CA THR A 88 -10.41 22.05 -13.33
C THR A 88 -10.58 20.64 -12.78
N VAL A 89 -9.74 19.69 -13.19
CA VAL A 89 -9.75 18.32 -12.66
C VAL A 89 -9.37 18.30 -11.18
N VAL A 90 -8.35 19.04 -10.76
CA VAL A 90 -7.94 19.13 -9.35
C VAL A 90 -9.06 19.75 -8.50
N ILE A 91 -9.73 20.81 -8.97
CA ILE A 91 -10.86 21.44 -8.26
C ILE A 91 -12.03 20.47 -8.13
N THR A 92 -12.40 19.77 -9.20
CA THR A 92 -13.52 18.80 -9.18
C THR A 92 -13.22 17.61 -8.27
N LEU A 93 -12.00 17.04 -8.33
CA LEU A 93 -11.58 15.96 -7.42
C LEU A 93 -11.52 16.43 -5.97
N THR A 94 -11.01 17.63 -5.71
CA THR A 94 -10.95 18.19 -4.35
C THR A 94 -12.36 18.36 -3.77
N ARG A 95 -13.30 18.84 -4.59
CA ARG A 95 -14.71 18.95 -4.20
C ARG A 95 -15.33 17.56 -3.94
N GLN A 96 -15.07 16.58 -4.79
CA GLN A 96 -15.54 15.20 -4.59
C GLN A 96 -14.99 14.60 -3.30
N ILE A 97 -13.70 14.76 -3.01
CA ILE A 97 -13.08 14.28 -1.76
C ILE A 97 -13.71 14.96 -0.55
N ALA A 98 -13.97 16.27 -0.62
CA ALA A 98 -14.60 17.00 0.47
C ALA A 98 -16.03 16.50 0.74
N GLU A 99 -16.81 16.25 -0.32
CA GLU A 99 -18.16 15.72 -0.21
C GLU A 99 -18.16 14.29 0.33
N LEU A 100 -17.29 13.42 -0.19
CA LEU A 100 -17.16 12.04 0.28
C LEU A 100 -16.78 11.99 1.77
N LYS A 101 -15.85 12.84 2.20
CA LYS A 101 -15.47 12.97 3.62
C LYS A 101 -16.63 13.44 4.48
N LYS A 102 -17.46 14.36 3.97
CA LYS A 102 -18.65 14.84 4.69
C LYS A 102 -19.69 13.73 4.84
N GLN A 103 -19.99 13.02 3.76
CA GLN A 103 -20.91 11.87 3.77
C GLN A 103 -20.43 10.78 4.73
N HIS A 104 -19.14 10.44 4.68
CA HIS A 104 -18.57 9.43 5.58
C HIS A 104 -18.68 9.85 7.06
N ARG A 105 -18.41 11.13 7.39
CA ARG A 105 -18.61 11.64 8.76
C ARG A 105 -20.07 11.54 9.20
N GLN A 106 -21.01 11.88 8.32
CA GLN A 106 -22.44 11.78 8.61
C GLN A 106 -22.88 10.33 8.84
N GLN A 107 -22.40 9.40 8.01
CA GLN A 107 -22.68 7.96 8.18
C GLN A 107 -22.12 7.43 9.49
N VAL A 108 -20.87 7.77 9.83
CA VAL A 108 -20.26 7.36 11.10
C VAL A 108 -21.03 7.92 12.29
N GLN A 109 -21.49 9.18 12.22
CA GLN A 109 -22.30 9.77 13.28
C GLN A 109 -23.66 9.07 13.41
N ALA A 110 -24.36 8.85 12.30
CA ALA A 110 -25.65 8.16 12.31
C ALA A 110 -25.55 6.73 12.87
N LEU A 111 -24.47 6.01 12.53
CA LEU A 111 -24.21 4.68 13.07
C LEU A 111 -23.92 4.71 14.57
N ARG A 112 -23.19 5.72 15.05
CA ARG A 112 -22.94 5.91 16.49
C ARG A 112 -24.23 6.19 17.25
N ASP A 113 -25.06 7.10 16.74
CA ASP A 113 -26.33 7.43 17.37
C ASP A 113 -27.28 6.21 17.38
N ALA A 114 -27.28 5.40 16.31
CA ALA A 114 -28.06 4.17 16.25
C ALA A 114 -27.56 3.12 17.24
N LEU A 115 -26.24 2.96 17.38
CA LEU A 115 -25.64 2.09 18.40
C LEU A 115 -25.99 2.56 19.81
N GLU A 116 -25.91 3.86 20.09
CA GLU A 116 -26.25 4.42 21.39
C GLU A 116 -27.72 4.15 21.76
N ARG A 117 -28.65 4.35 20.81
CA ARG A 117 -30.06 4.00 21.01
C ARG A 117 -30.26 2.52 21.26
N ALA A 118 -29.67 1.66 20.43
CA ALA A 118 -29.76 0.21 20.60
C ALA A 118 -29.17 -0.26 21.94
N HIS A 119 -28.08 0.36 22.39
CA HIS A 119 -27.49 0.10 23.70
C HIS A 119 -28.40 0.55 24.84
N GLY A 120 -29.03 1.73 24.72
CA GLY A 120 -30.03 2.22 25.68
C GLY A 120 -31.21 1.25 25.82
N GLU A 121 -31.80 0.84 24.70
CA GLU A 121 -32.87 -0.15 24.66
C GLU A 121 -32.45 -1.48 25.29
N ASN A 122 -31.23 -1.96 24.99
CA ASN A 122 -30.72 -3.21 25.59
C ASN A 122 -30.56 -3.10 27.11
N LEU A 123 -30.10 -1.95 27.61
CA LEU A 123 -29.97 -1.71 29.05
C LEU A 123 -31.33 -1.68 29.74
N ASP A 124 -32.32 -1.03 29.14
CA ASP A 124 -33.66 -0.95 29.70
C ASP A 124 -34.35 -2.32 29.70
N LEU A 125 -34.21 -3.10 28.61
CA LEU A 125 -34.66 -4.49 28.56
C LEU A 125 -33.97 -5.35 29.63
N ARG A 126 -32.65 -5.22 29.83
CA ARG A 126 -31.92 -5.93 30.88
C ARG A 126 -32.42 -5.55 32.28
N ARG A 127 -32.69 -4.27 32.53
CA ARG A 127 -33.26 -3.78 33.79
C ARG A 127 -34.67 -4.32 34.02
N GLU A 128 -35.47 -4.43 32.97
CA GLU A 128 -36.82 -4.98 33.06
C GLU A 128 -36.80 -6.50 33.29
N LEU A 129 -35.92 -7.24 32.63
CA LEU A 129 -35.69 -8.67 32.90
C LEU A 129 -35.22 -8.91 34.34
N ALA A 130 -34.28 -8.09 34.83
CA ALA A 130 -33.81 -8.14 36.22
C ALA A 130 -34.95 -7.85 37.22
N ARG A 131 -35.80 -6.86 36.94
CA ARG A 131 -36.99 -6.55 37.77
C ARG A 131 -38.02 -7.67 37.77
N ARG A 132 -38.18 -8.39 36.66
CA ARG A 132 -39.06 -9.56 36.55
C ARG A 132 -38.43 -10.84 37.12
N GLY A 133 -37.21 -10.77 37.68
CA GLY A 133 -36.50 -11.90 38.28
C GLY A 133 -35.94 -12.91 37.28
N ILE A 134 -36.00 -12.61 35.97
CA ILE A 134 -35.53 -13.48 34.90
C ILE A 134 -34.04 -13.20 34.68
N HIS A 135 -33.19 -13.98 35.35
CA HIS A 135 -31.75 -13.93 35.16
C HIS A 135 -31.40 -14.74 33.90
N SER A 136 -30.97 -14.07 32.82
CA SER A 136 -30.39 -14.77 31.67
C SER A 136 -29.05 -15.36 32.10
N PRO A 137 -28.81 -16.69 31.99
CA PRO A 137 -27.52 -17.25 32.30
C PRO A 137 -26.46 -16.71 31.32
N PRO A 138 -25.19 -16.57 31.74
CA PRO A 138 -24.13 -16.11 30.87
C PRO A 138 -23.74 -17.25 29.91
N ASN A 139 -24.32 -17.27 28.71
CA ASN A 139 -23.86 -18.20 27.69
C ASN A 139 -23.77 -17.54 26.31
N VAL A 140 -22.59 -16.99 26.02
CA VAL A 140 -21.93 -17.13 24.70
C VAL A 140 -20.44 -16.77 24.86
N ALA A 141 -19.68 -17.71 25.42
CA ALA A 141 -18.23 -17.75 25.32
C ALA A 141 -17.81 -19.14 24.85
N SER A 142 -18.39 -19.64 23.75
CA SER A 142 -18.03 -20.95 23.16
C SER A 142 -18.57 -21.09 21.73
N ILE A 143 -18.12 -20.28 20.77
CA ILE A 143 -18.11 -20.69 19.34
C ILE A 143 -16.83 -20.27 18.59
N ALA A 144 -15.77 -19.84 19.29
CA ALA A 144 -14.45 -19.63 18.68
C ALA A 144 -13.58 -20.90 18.75
N THR A 145 -14.12 -22.04 18.30
CA THR A 145 -13.32 -23.22 17.96
C THR A 145 -14.07 -24.01 16.88
N THR A 146 -13.84 -23.69 15.62
CA THR A 146 -13.92 -24.64 14.50
C THR A 146 -13.06 -24.07 13.37
N SER A 147 -12.26 -24.98 12.79
CA SER A 147 -11.20 -24.83 11.80
C SER A 147 -11.54 -24.06 10.53
#